data_AF-A0AAW2RM91-F1
#
_entry.id   AF-A0AAW2RM91-F1
#
_cell.length_a   1.000
_cell.length_b   1.000
_cell.length_c   1.000
_cell.angle_alpha   90.00
_cell.angle_beta   90.00
_cell.angle_gamma   90.00
#
_symmetry.space_group_name_H-M   'P 1'
#
loop_
_entity.id
_entity.type
_entity.pdbx_description
1 polymer ?
#
loop_
_entity_poly.entity_id
_entity_poly.type
_entity_poly.pdbx_seq_one_letter_code
_entity_poly.pdbx_strand_id
1 'polypeptide(L)' 'MVKWAVELSEYGIEFHPRPAIKAQVLADFVVELAYDEASISTPTWSVMSTDRRHRREVEPELP' A
#
# COMPACT_ATOMS: atom_id res chain seq x y z
N MET A 1 0.85 -11.05 19.17
CA MET A 1 0.93 -12.45 18.72
C MET A 1 0.14 -13.44 19.59
N VAL A 2 -0.15 -13.12 20.87
CA VAL A 2 -0.80 -14.07 21.79
C VAL A 2 -2.29 -14.32 21.49
N LYS A 3 -3.03 -13.31 21.04
CA LYS A 3 -4.49 -13.41 20.81
C LYS A 3 -4.87 -14.57 19.87
N TRP A 4 -4.21 -14.68 18.73
CA TRP A 4 -4.45 -15.76 17.77
C TRP A 4 -4.08 -17.13 18.30
N ALA A 5 -2.99 -17.24 19.06
CA ALA A 5 -2.57 -18.51 19.64
C ALA A 5 -3.60 -19.03 20.67
N VAL A 6 -4.17 -18.13 21.47
CA VAL A 6 -5.20 -18.46 22.46
C VAL A 6 -6.50 -18.87 21.76
N GLU A 7 -6.98 -18.09 20.80
CA GLU A 7 -8.22 -18.38 20.06
C GLU A 7 -8.13 -19.69 19.27
N LEU A 8 -7.01 -19.97 18.61
CA LEU A 8 -6.82 -21.22 17.86
C LEU A 8 -6.75 -22.46 18.76
N SER A 9 -6.18 -22.32 19.98
CA SER A 9 -6.10 -23.43 20.93
C SER A 9 -7.47 -23.90 21.42
N GLU A 10 -8.47 -23.02 21.44
CA GLU A 10 -9.86 -23.36 21.80
C GLU A 10 -10.50 -24.31 20.78
N TYR A 11 -10.05 -24.27 19.52
CA TYR A 11 -10.48 -25.16 18.44
C TYR A 11 -9.56 -26.37 18.25
N GLY A 12 -8.60 -26.60 19.15
CA GLY A 12 -7.60 -27.66 19.03
C GLY A 12 -6.55 -27.41 17.94
N ILE A 13 -6.38 -26.16 17.50
CA ILE A 13 -5.41 -25.76 16.48
C ILE A 13 -4.19 -25.14 17.18
N GLU A 14 -3.03 -25.76 17.03
CA GLU A 14 -1.78 -25.25 17.62
C GLU A 14 -1.08 -24.24 16.69
N PHE A 15 -1.00 -22.98 17.14
CA PHE A 15 -0.32 -21.93 16.39
C PHE A 15 1.21 -22.04 16.52
N HIS A 16 1.88 -22.35 15.42
CA HIS A 16 3.34 -22.40 15.33
C HIS A 16 3.88 -21.18 14.59
N PRO A 17 4.41 -20.15 15.29
CA PRO A 17 4.97 -18.99 14.64
C PRO A 17 6.19 -19.40 13.80
N ARG A 18 6.10 -19.21 12.48
CA ARG A 18 7.25 -19.31 11.58
C ARG A 18 7.91 -17.94 11.45
N PRO A 19 9.26 -17.85 11.44
CA PRO A 19 9.93 -16.61 11.08
C PRO A 19 9.44 -16.18 9.70
N ALA A 20 9.00 -14.93 9.61
CA ALA A 20 8.39 -14.43 8.40
C ALA A 20 9.46 -14.29 7.30
N ILE A 21 9.48 -15.23 6.36
CA ILE A 21 10.20 -15.10 5.07
C ILE A 21 9.66 -13.89 4.26
N LYS A 22 8.52 -13.33 4.67
CA LYS A 22 7.91 -12.13 4.08
C LYS A 22 8.88 -10.94 3.97
N ALA A 23 9.86 -10.82 4.86
CA ALA A 23 10.86 -9.76 4.75
C ALA A 23 11.79 -9.96 3.54
N GLN A 24 12.15 -11.21 3.22
CA GLN A 24 12.95 -11.54 2.04
C GLN A 24 12.15 -11.35 0.77
N VAL A 25 10.92 -11.87 0.72
CA VAL A 25 10.02 -11.70 -0.44
C VAL A 25 9.74 -10.22 -0.70
N LEU A 26 9.58 -9.42 0.36
CA LEU A 26 9.43 -7.96 0.23
C LEU A 26 10.72 -7.29 -0.28
N ALA A 27 11.88 -7.70 0.22
CA ALA A 27 13.16 -7.16 -0.25
C ALA A 27 13.42 -7.51 -1.72
N ASP A 28 13.19 -8.76 -2.12
CA ASP A 28 13.32 -9.22 -3.50
C ASP A 28 12.38 -8.44 -4.44
N PHE A 29 11.12 -8.21 -4.01
CA PHE A 29 10.16 -7.40 -4.77
C PHE A 29 10.58 -5.93 -4.91
N VAL A 30 11.11 -5.30 -3.84
CA VAL A 30 11.62 -3.92 -3.91
C VAL A 30 12.83 -3.82 -4.83
N VAL A 31 13.72 -4.81 -4.82
CA VAL A 31 14.87 -4.88 -5.73
C VAL A 31 14.42 -5.06 -7.19
N GLU A 32 13.46 -5.96 -7.45
CA GLU A 32 12.87 -6.16 -8.78
C GLU A 32 12.22 -4.86 -9.29
N LEU A 33 11.46 -4.17 -8.42
CA LEU A 33 10.82 -2.89 -8.76
C LEU A 33 11.84 -1.80 -9.07
N ALA A 34 12.88 -1.65 -8.24
CA ALA A 34 13.93 -0.65 -8.43
C ALA A 34 14.80 -0.92 -9.66
N TYR A 35 14.98 -2.19 -10.03
CA TYR A 35 15.66 -2.58 -11.26
C TYR A 35 14.86 -2.18 -12.50
N ASP A 36 13.54 -2.31 -12.45
CA ASP A 36 12.63 -1.93 -13.55
C ASP A 36 12.56 -0.39 -13.72
N GLU A 37 12.61 0.37 -12.62
CA GLU A 37 12.64 1.85 -12.65
C GLU A 37 13.91 2.44 -13.30
N ALA A 38 15.03 1.70 -13.36
CA ALA A 38 16.20 2.14 -14.12
C ALA A 38 15.99 2.10 -15.65
N SER A 39 14.93 1.42 -16.12
CA SER A 39 14.57 1.30 -17.54
C SER A 39 13.27 2.02 -17.93
N ILE A 40 12.45 2.43 -16.95
CA ILE A 40 11.13 3.02 -17.20
C ILE A 40 11.11 4.47 -16.72
N SER A 41 11.13 5.39 -17.70
CA SER A 41 11.16 6.85 -17.56
C SER A 41 10.04 7.48 -16.71
N THR A 42 9.01 6.76 -16.27
CA THR A 42 8.02 7.22 -15.30
C THR A 42 7.18 6.02 -14.88
N PRO A 43 6.97 5.76 -13.58
CA PRO A 43 6.09 4.68 -13.20
C PRO A 43 4.64 5.08 -13.54
N THR A 44 4.04 4.36 -14.49
CA THR A 44 2.68 4.55 -15.05
C THR A 44 1.56 4.60 -14.00
N TRP A 45 1.83 4.23 -12.74
CA TRP A 45 0.88 4.40 -11.65
C TRP A 45 0.78 5.83 -11.11
N SER A 46 1.56 6.79 -11.64
CA SER A 46 1.42 8.23 -11.33
C SER A 46 0.07 8.75 -11.80
N VAL A 47 -0.93 8.47 -10.97
CA VAL A 47 -1.99 9.36 -10.53
C VAL A 47 -2.50 10.21 -11.68
N MET A 48 -3.50 9.70 -12.39
CA MET A 48 -4.49 10.58 -13.01
C MET A 48 -5.06 11.45 -11.88
N SER A 49 -4.47 12.62 -11.66
CA SER A 49 -5.00 13.64 -10.78
C SER A 49 -6.34 14.05 -11.38
N THR A 50 -7.42 13.42 -10.92
CA THR A 50 -8.77 13.88 -11.23
C THR A 50 -8.95 15.21 -10.51
N ASP A 51 -8.60 16.30 -11.18
CA ASP A 51 -8.99 17.64 -10.76
C ASP A 51 -10.53 17.67 -10.79
N ARG A 52 -11.14 17.45 -9.63
CA ARG A 52 -12.53 17.83 -9.36
C ARG A 52 -12.52 19.24 -8.75
N ARG A 53 -12.16 20.27 -9.51
CA ARG A 53 -12.50 21.63 -9.10
C ARG A 53 -13.97 21.90 -9.32
N HIS A 54 -14.74 21.78 -8.25
CA HIS A 54 -16.03 22.44 -8.13
C HIS A 54 -16.15 23.10 -6.75
N ARG A 55 -15.74 24.38 -6.63
CA ARG A 55 -16.23 25.26 -5.56
C ARG A 55 -16.05 26.75 -5.88
N ARG A 56 -17.15 27.33 -6.38
CA ARG A 56 -17.62 28.74 -6.40
C ARG A 56 -16.67 29.84 -5.91
N GLU A 57 -16.42 30.82 -6.79
CA GLU A 57 -16.33 32.24 -6.44
C GLU A 57 -17.21 33.01 -7.43
N VAL A 58 -18.26 33.64 -6.91
CA VAL A 58 -19.10 34.59 -7.65
C VAL A 58 -18.53 35.95 -7.25
N GLU A 59 -17.82 36.60 -8.15
CA GLU A 59 -17.26 37.94 -7.93
C GLU A 59 -18.39 38.99 -8.05
N PRO A 60 -18.60 39.88 -7.06
CA PRO A 60 -19.60 40.93 -7.17
C PRO A 60 -18.99 42.14 -7.90
N GLU A 61 -19.33 42.30 -9.18
CA GLU A 61 -19.04 43.52 -9.94
C GLU A 61 -19.99 44.65 -9.45
N LEU A 62 -19.43 45.64 -8.74
CA LEU A 62 -20.03 46.96 -8.51
C LEU A 62 -19.43 47.93 -9.52
N PRO A 63 -20.26 48.80 -10.12
CA PRO A 63 -20.43 50.13 -9.54
C PRO A 63 -21.88 50.53 -9.24
#